data_AF-A0AAJ6NBV9-F1
#
_entry.id   AF-A0AAJ6NBV9-F1
#
_cell.length_a   1.000
_cell.length_b   1.000
_cell.length_c   1.000
_cell.angle_alpha   90.00
_cell.angle_beta   90.00
_cell.angle_gamma   90.00
#
_symmetry.space_group_name_H-M   'P 1'
#
loop_
_entity.id
_entity.type
_entity.pdbx_description
1 polymer ?
#
loop_
_entity_poly.entity_id
_entity_poly.type
_entity_poly.pdbx_seq_one_letter_code
_entity_poly.pdbx_strand_id
1 'polypeptide(L)'
;MKNGFYVVGKCLGSRQLKNVDDTTGEIKFKNEIGIGIARPDGFGGTTQTEIKISVRDKDLFTNELVEKVQKLMGKTVIVQVYPSAWGFNGKTGISYIFNSESTIEELKI
;
A
#
# COMPACT_ATOMS: atom_id res chain seq x y z
N MET A 1 -9.15 -20.27 0.72
CA MET A 1 -8.12 -20.13 1.77
C MET A 1 -7.77 -18.65 1.85
N LYS A 2 -8.10 -17.96 2.95
CA LYS A 2 -7.90 -16.51 3.11
C LYS A 2 -6.54 -16.27 3.77
N ASN A 3 -5.48 -16.21 2.96
CA ASN A 3 -4.11 -16.00 3.44
C ASN A 3 -3.78 -14.50 3.31
N GLY A 4 -4.14 -13.71 4.32
CA GLY A 4 -3.65 -12.34 4.48
C GLY A 4 -2.42 -12.31 5.40
N PHE A 5 -1.60 -11.26 5.29
CA PHE A 5 -0.56 -10.97 6.27
C PHE A 5 -0.55 -9.48 6.61
N TYR A 6 0.15 -9.14 7.68
CA TYR A 6 0.26 -7.76 8.13
C TYR A 6 1.54 -7.11 7.62
N VAL A 7 1.41 -5.88 7.11
CA VAL A 7 2.53 -4.96 6.92
C VAL A 7 2.53 -4.00 8.09
N VAL A 8 3.65 -3.96 8.84
CA VAL A 8 3.85 -3.05 9.96
C VAL A 8 4.90 -2.02 9.58
N GLY A 9 4.61 -0.75 9.79
CA GLY A 9 5.54 0.33 9.49
C GLY A 9 4.95 1.71 9.68
N LYS A 10 5.71 2.74 9.32
CA LYS A 10 5.27 4.14 9.38
C LYS A 10 4.29 4.44 8.26
N CYS A 11 3.11 4.96 8.56
CA CYS A 11 2.18 5.41 7.53
C CYS A 11 2.74 6.65 6.80
N LEU A 12 2.92 6.57 5.49
CA LEU A 12 3.44 7.66 4.65
C LEU A 12 2.31 8.44 3.96
N GLY A 13 1.08 7.94 4.03
CA GLY A 13 -0.10 8.56 3.42
C GLY A 13 -0.69 7.72 2.28
N SER A 14 -1.62 8.33 1.55
CA SER A 14 -2.26 7.76 0.37
C SER A 14 -2.16 8.69 -0.83
N ARG A 15 -2.20 8.12 -2.04
CA ARG A 15 -2.28 8.90 -3.29
C ARG A 15 -3.11 8.18 -4.34
N GLN A 16 -3.62 8.95 -5.28
CA GLN A 16 -4.21 8.45 -6.51
C GLN A 16 -3.35 8.91 -7.69
N LEU A 17 -2.86 7.96 -8.47
CA LEU A 17 -2.12 8.22 -9.69
C LEU A 17 -3.04 8.02 -10.88
N LYS A 18 -3.03 8.98 -11.82
CA LYS A 18 -3.67 8.83 -13.12
C LYS A 18 -2.68 8.20 -14.08
N ASN A 19 -3.08 7.11 -14.73
CA ASN A 19 -2.33 6.49 -15.80
C ASN A 19 -3.21 6.44 -17.05
N VAL A 20 -2.62 6.65 -18.21
CA VAL A 20 -3.33 6.50 -19.49
C VAL A 20 -2.78 5.24 -20.14
N ASP A 21 -3.68 4.38 -20.59
CA ASP A 21 -3.30 3.20 -21.34
C ASP A 21 -2.94 3.64 -22.76
N ASP A 22 -1.65 3.54 -23.12
CA ASP A 22 -1.13 4.05 -24.39
C ASP A 22 -1.74 3.36 -25.63
N THR A 23 -2.38 2.20 -25.46
CA THR A 23 -2.98 1.44 -26.57
C THR A 23 -4.46 1.72 -26.74
N THR A 24 -5.18 1.95 -25.64
CA THR A 24 -6.65 2.13 -25.64
C THR A 24 -7.09 3.58 -25.39
N GLY A 25 -6.19 4.44 -24.91
CA GLY A 25 -6.50 5.81 -24.47
C GLY A 25 -7.29 5.87 -23.16
N GLU A 26 -7.57 4.72 -22.52
CA GLU A 26 -8.35 4.68 -21.29
C GLU A 26 -7.59 5.26 -20.10
N ILE A 27 -8.29 6.07 -19.31
CA ILE A 27 -7.76 6.59 -18.05
C ILE A 27 -7.95 5.54 -16.95
N LYS A 28 -6.85 5.01 -16.44
CA LYS A 28 -6.79 4.10 -15.29
C LYS A 28 -6.27 4.83 -14.07
N PHE A 29 -7.03 4.78 -12.97
CA PHE A 29 -6.60 5.31 -11.69
C PHE A 29 -5.94 4.20 -10.86
N LYS A 30 -4.78 4.52 -10.28
CA LYS A 30 -4.07 3.64 -9.35
C LYS A 30 -4.06 4.28 -7.97
N ASN A 31 -4.80 3.68 -7.06
CA ASN A 31 -4.89 4.12 -5.67
C ASN A 31 -3.88 3.36 -4.82
N GLU A 32 -3.07 4.08 -4.03
CA GLU A 32 -1.99 3.50 -3.25
C GLU A 32 -1.95 4.07 -1.83
N ILE A 33 -1.62 3.22 -0.86
CA ILE A 33 -1.23 3.59 0.51
C ILE A 33 0.25 3.25 0.67
N GLY A 34 1.06 4.20 1.14
CA GLY A 34 2.49 4.03 1.34
C GLY A 34 2.81 3.69 2.80
N ILE A 35 3.58 2.62 3.02
CA ILE A 35 4.08 2.23 4.34
C ILE A 35 5.60 2.19 4.32
N GLY A 36 6.24 2.94 5.22
CA GLY A 36 7.68 2.96 5.40
C GLY A 36 8.14 1.88 6.37
N ILE A 37 8.99 0.98 5.91
CA ILE A 37 9.64 -0.05 6.73
C ILE A 37 11.08 0.40 7.01
N ALA A 38 11.39 0.58 8.30
CA ALA A 38 12.75 0.83 8.73
C ALA A 38 13.59 -0.45 8.61
N ARG A 39 14.78 -0.33 8.05
CA ARG A 39 15.77 -1.41 7.93
C ARG A 39 17.11 -0.91 8.48
N PRO A 40 17.85 -1.73 9.23
CA PRO A 40 19.23 -1.39 9.60
C PRO A 40 20.06 -1.13 8.33
N ASP A 41 20.93 -0.12 8.39
CA ASP A 41 21.82 0.22 7.27
C ASP A 41 23.20 -0.48 7.33
N GLY A 42 23.46 -1.21 8.41
CA GLY A 42 24.72 -1.94 8.64
C GLY A 42 25.81 -1.11 9.33
N PHE A 43 25.61 0.19 9.57
CA PHE A 43 26.58 1.10 10.18
C PHE A 43 26.04 1.81 11.43
N GLY A 44 24.99 1.26 12.04
CA GLY A 44 24.35 1.81 13.24
C GLY A 44 23.24 2.82 12.98
N GLY A 45 22.88 3.05 11.71
CA GLY A 45 21.73 3.86 11.32
C GLY A 45 20.57 3.02 10.77
N THR A 46 19.58 3.72 10.20
CA THR A 46 18.40 3.10 9.60
C THR A 46 18.11 3.73 8.24
N THR A 47 17.74 2.88 7.28
CA THR A 47 17.17 3.29 6.00
C THR A 47 15.68 2.97 6.00
N GLN A 48 14.90 3.74 5.23
CA GLN A 48 13.47 3.48 5.06
C GLN A 48 13.22 2.94 3.65
N THR A 49 12.59 1.76 3.57
CA THR A 49 12.05 1.23 2.31
C THR A 49 10.54 1.45 2.26
N GLU A 50 10.03 1.92 1.14
CA GLU A 50 8.59 2.09 0.93
C GLU A 50 7.95 0.81 0.39
N ILE A 51 6.86 0.37 1.03
CA ILE A 51 5.92 -0.62 0.51
C ILE A 51 4.66 0.10 0.04
N LYS A 52 4.28 -0.14 -1.22
CA LYS A 52 3.05 0.38 -1.82
C LYS A 52 1.95 -0.67 -1.74
N ILE A 53 0.90 -0.35 -1.00
CA ILE A 53 -0.30 -1.16 -0.89
C ILE A 53 -1.33 -0.63 -1.89
N SER A 54 -1.75 -1.46 -2.84
CA SER A 54 -2.69 -1.10 -3.90
C SER A 54 -4.13 -1.27 -3.45
N VAL A 55 -4.95 -0.22 -3.56
CA VAL A 55 -6.40 -0.28 -3.37
C VAL A 55 -7.02 -0.46 -4.76
N ARG A 56 -7.24 -1.71 -5.18
CA ARG A 56 -7.66 -2.02 -6.57
C ARG A 56 -9.13 -1.78 -6.82
N ASP A 57 -9.96 -2.00 -5.81
CA ASP A 57 -11.37 -1.69 -5.87
C ASP A 57 -11.56 -0.18 -5.66
N LYS A 58 -12.20 0.49 -6.62
CA LYS A 58 -12.42 1.93 -6.59
C LYS A 58 -13.38 2.31 -5.47
N ASP A 59 -14.32 1.43 -5.13
CA ASP A 59 -15.33 1.68 -4.11
C ASP A 59 -14.74 1.67 -2.69
N LEU A 60 -13.53 1.11 -2.53
CA LEU A 60 -12.80 1.12 -1.27
C LEU A 60 -11.94 2.37 -1.08
N PHE A 61 -11.57 3.09 -2.14
CA PHE A 61 -10.78 4.31 -2.03
C PHE A 61 -11.68 5.54 -1.79
N THR A 62 -12.41 5.50 -0.68
CA THR A 62 -13.35 6.53 -0.26
C THR A 62 -12.65 7.70 0.42
N ASN A 63 -13.35 8.84 0.53
CA ASN A 63 -12.87 9.98 1.33
C ASN A 63 -12.61 9.58 2.79
N GLU A 64 -13.43 8.70 3.36
CA GLU A 64 -13.25 8.19 4.73
C GLU A 64 -11.95 7.41 4.88
N LEU A 65 -11.60 6.53 3.93
CA LEU A 65 -10.33 5.82 3.95
C LEU A 65 -9.17 6.79 3.82
N VAL A 66 -9.25 7.75 2.88
CA VAL A 66 -8.21 8.76 2.69
C VAL A 66 -8.01 9.59 3.96
N GLU A 67 -9.08 10.10 4.56
CA GLU A 67 -9.02 10.85 5.82
C GLU A 67 -8.46 10.01 6.97
N LYS A 68 -8.84 8.73 7.05
CA LYS A 68 -8.29 7.81 8.05
C LYS A 68 -6.79 7.65 7.86
N VAL A 69 -6.33 7.42 6.63
CA VAL A 69 -4.90 7.29 6.31
C VAL A 69 -4.14 8.59 6.63
N GLN A 70 -4.71 9.75 6.31
CA GLN A 70 -4.15 11.06 6.63
C GLN A 70 -3.97 11.26 8.15
N LYS A 71 -4.98 10.90 8.96
CA LYS A 71 -4.89 10.95 10.43
C LYS A 71 -3.83 10.00 11.02
N LEU A 72 -3.48 8.95 10.28
CA LEU A 72 -2.46 7.98 10.67
C LEU A 72 -1.06 8.33 10.17
N MET A 73 -0.91 9.35 9.30
CA MET A 73 0.39 9.72 8.74
C MET A 73 1.42 10.01 9.84
N GLY A 74 2.62 9.48 9.64
CA GLY A 74 3.72 9.60 10.59
C GLY A 74 3.70 8.59 11.73
N LYS A 75 2.56 7.94 11.99
CA LYS A 75 2.40 6.94 13.06
C LYS A 75 2.80 5.54 12.60
N THR A 76 3.17 4.68 13.54
CA THR A 76 3.31 3.25 13.29
C THR A 76 1.93 2.63 13.12
N VAL A 77 1.72 1.92 12.03
CA VAL A 77 0.46 1.26 11.70
C VAL A 77 0.68 -0.20 11.40
N ILE A 78 -0.39 -0.98 11.58
CA ILE A 78 -0.51 -2.34 11.10
C ILE A 78 -1.58 -2.36 10.00
N VAL A 79 -1.24 -2.94 8.84
CA VAL A 79 -2.13 -3.01 7.68
C VAL A 79 -2.32 -4.45 7.25
N GLN A 80 -3.57 -4.93 7.22
CA GLN A 80 -3.90 -6.24 6.67
C GLN A 80 -3.89 -6.19 5.15
N VAL A 81 -3.03 -6.96 4.51
CA VAL A 81 -2.88 -6.98 3.06
C VAL A 81 -2.95 -8.40 2.51
N TYR A 82 -3.29 -8.46 1.23
CA TYR A 82 -3.39 -9.70 0.48
C TYR A 82 -2.36 -9.69 -0.66
N PRO A 83 -1.34 -10.55 -0.63
CA PRO A 83 -0.35 -10.64 -1.69
C PRO A 83 -0.99 -11.20 -2.97
N SER A 84 -0.60 -10.65 -4.11
CA SER A 84 -0.89 -11.22 -5.42
C SER A 84 0.38 -11.22 -6.24
N ALA A 85 0.85 -12.41 -6.62
CA ALA A 85 1.89 -12.54 -7.62
C ALA A 85 1.40 -12.01 -8.98
N TRP A 86 2.30 -11.43 -9.76
CA TRP A 86 2.03 -11.02 -11.13
C TRP A 86 3.28 -11.23 -11.98
N GLY A 87 3.06 -11.41 -13.28
CA GLY A 87 4.10 -11.50 -14.29
C GLY A 87 3.67 -10.74 -15.54
N PHE A 88 4.54 -9.88 -16.07
CA PHE A 88 4.28 -9.14 -17.30
C PHE A 88 5.60 -8.83 -18.02
N ASN A 89 5.68 -9.11 -19.33
CA ASN A 89 6.87 -8.87 -20.16
C ASN A 89 8.19 -9.35 -19.53
N GLY A 90 8.21 -10.60 -19.04
CA GLY A 90 9.40 -11.21 -18.42
C GLY A 90 9.75 -10.68 -17.02
N LYS A 91 9.01 -9.70 -16.49
CA LYS A 91 9.15 -9.23 -15.11
C LYS A 91 8.12 -9.91 -14.22
N THR A 92 8.53 -10.25 -13.00
CA THR A 92 7.65 -10.80 -11.97
C THR A 92 7.71 -9.94 -10.72
N GLY A 93 6.65 -10.00 -9.92
CA GLY A 93 6.59 -9.28 -8.67
C GLY A 93 5.41 -9.68 -7.80
N ILE A 94 5.35 -9.08 -6.62
CA ILE A 94 4.25 -9.23 -5.67
C ILE A 94 3.60 -7.86 -5.49
N SER A 95 2.28 -7.81 -5.64
CA SER A 95 1.48 -6.66 -5.22
C SER A 95 0.88 -6.95 -3.85
N TYR A 96 0.93 -5.97 -2.95
CA TYR A 96 0.19 -5.99 -1.70
C TYR A 96 -1.16 -5.30 -1.93
N ILE A 97 -2.27 -6.00 -1.72
CA ILE A 97 -3.60 -5.50 -2.04
C ILE A 97 -4.35 -5.17 -0.74
N PHE A 98 -4.97 -4.00 -0.72
CA PHE A 98 -6.00 -3.63 0.24
C PHE A 98 -7.37 -3.97 -0.36
N ASN A 99 -8.15 -4.81 0.31
CA ASN A 99 -9.49 -5.22 -0.13
C ASN A 99 -10.54 -4.94 0.96
N SER A 100 -11.77 -5.40 0.77
CA SER A 100 -12.88 -5.15 1.71
C SER A 100 -12.69 -5.77 3.09
N GLU A 101 -11.76 -6.73 3.23
CA GLU A 101 -11.40 -7.37 4.50
C GLU A 101 -10.13 -6.76 5.10
N SER A 102 -9.52 -5.78 4.44
CA SER A 102 -8.32 -5.12 4.93
C SER A 102 -8.66 -4.05 5.96
N THR A 103 -7.82 -3.97 6.98
CA THR A 103 -7.85 -2.90 7.97
C THR A 103 -6.51 -2.17 7.99
N ILE A 104 -6.54 -0.90 8.41
CA ILE A 104 -5.37 -0.11 8.77
C ILE A 104 -5.64 0.53 10.12
N GLU A 105 -4.75 0.31 11.07
CA GLU A 105 -4.90 0.75 12.46
C GLU A 105 -3.57 1.25 13.00
N GLU A 106 -3.62 2.20 13.93
CA GLU A 106 -2.45 2.64 14.69
C GLU A 106 -1.99 1.50 15.59
N LEU A 107 -0.73 1.11 15.45
CA LEU A 107 -0.10 0.16 16.34
C LEU A 107 0.51 0.94 17.52
N LYS A 108 -0.17 0.91 18.66
CA LYS A 108 0.36 1.46 19.91
C LYS A 108 1.32 0.42 20.50
N ILE A 109 2.61 0.75 20.47
CA ILE A 109 3.70 -0.03 21.07
C ILE A 109 4.00 0.57 22.44
#